data_AF-S4R7P7-F1
#
_entry.id   AF-S4R7P7-F1
#
_cell.length_a   1.000
_cell.length_b   1.000
_cell.length_c   1.000
_cell.angle_alpha   90.00
_cell.angle_beta   90.00
_cell.angle_gamma   90.00
#
_symmetry.space_group_name_H-M   'P 1'
#
loop_
_entity.id
_entity.type
_entity.pdbx_description
1 polymer ?
#
loop_
_entity_poly.entity_id
_entity_poly.type
_entity_poly.pdbx_seq_one_letter_code
_entity_poly.pdbx_strand_id
1 'polypeptide(L)'
;MELQLQSIFDDVIKTELIEEAFAGMFMDTEDDEKTKQITCLAAFKLYWSSLTQESHEQCVQWVVRFIHTQHSPKRISFLYDLIATAVETSLLPPRLVCETLINSEHLEYEKAQLWSLTFKLVRKIIGGVDYKGVRDLLKAILEKIQTIPITVSSSVVQQLQTARDVVMYILDRNACLLPAYFAVTEIRKLYPEGKLGHWLLGGLVSDYVDSFRPTARINSICGRCSLLPVVNNSGAICNSWKLDPTTLRFPLKGLLPYDKDLFEPQTALLRYVLEQPYSRDMVCNMLGLNKQ
;
A
#
# COMPACT_ATOMS: atom_id res chain seq x y z
N MET A 1 -28.96 9.28 9.43
CA MET A 1 -27.61 8.81 9.82
C MET A 1 -26.68 10.00 9.99
N GLU A 2 -26.41 10.74 8.91
CA GLU A 2 -25.48 11.89 8.91
C GLU A 2 -25.83 12.98 9.93
N LEU A 3 -27.09 13.41 10.05
CA LEU A 3 -27.49 14.44 11.02
C LEU A 3 -27.31 14.02 12.50
N GLN A 4 -27.47 12.74 12.81
CA GLN A 4 -27.27 12.22 14.16
C GLN A 4 -25.78 12.06 14.49
N LEU A 5 -24.99 11.58 13.52
CA LEU A 5 -23.54 11.57 13.65
C LEU A 5 -23.00 13.00 13.82
N GLN A 6 -23.49 13.93 13.01
CA GLN A 6 -23.13 15.34 13.12
C GLN A 6 -23.45 15.90 14.50
N SER A 7 -24.63 15.62 15.08
CA SER A 7 -24.93 16.04 16.45
C SER A 7 -23.95 15.47 17.47
N ILE A 8 -23.64 14.17 17.40
CA ILE A 8 -22.74 13.51 18.36
C ILE A 8 -21.34 14.14 18.31
N PHE A 9 -20.81 14.35 17.11
CA PHE A 9 -19.46 14.92 16.95
C PHE A 9 -19.41 16.45 17.13
N ASP A 10 -20.48 17.18 16.76
CA ASP A 10 -20.56 18.63 16.98
C ASP A 10 -20.64 18.97 18.46
N ASP A 11 -21.34 18.16 19.27
CA ASP A 11 -21.40 18.37 20.72
C ASP A 11 -20.02 18.23 21.37
N VAL A 12 -19.21 17.28 20.87
CA VAL A 12 -17.82 17.08 21.32
C VAL A 12 -16.92 18.26 20.92
N ILE A 13 -17.04 18.72 19.67
CA ILE A 13 -16.26 19.87 19.18
C ILE A 13 -16.66 21.16 19.90
N LYS A 14 -17.95 21.36 20.21
CA LYS A 14 -18.43 22.54 20.95
C LYS A 14 -17.89 22.55 22.37
N THR A 15 -17.86 21.42 23.06
CA THR A 15 -17.27 21.33 24.40
C THR A 15 -15.78 21.66 24.35
N GLU A 16 -15.04 21.11 23.39
CA GLU A 16 -13.61 21.40 23.20
C GLU A 16 -13.34 22.89 22.87
N LEU A 17 -14.20 23.52 22.06
CA LEU A 17 -14.13 24.95 21.73
C LEU A 17 -14.31 25.85 22.96
N ILE A 18 -15.23 25.49 23.86
CA ILE A 18 -15.50 26.25 25.08
C ILE A 18 -14.32 26.10 26.04
N GLU A 19 -13.80 24.90 26.20
CA GLU A 19 -12.63 24.65 27.07
C GLU A 19 -11.36 25.33 26.53
N GLU A 20 -11.11 25.30 25.22
CA GLU A 20 -9.99 26.04 24.62
C GLU A 20 -10.14 27.56 24.80
N ALA A 21 -11.37 28.09 24.72
CA ALA A 21 -11.65 29.51 24.95
C ALA A 21 -11.53 29.92 26.44
N PHE A 22 -11.75 28.98 27.36
CA PHE A 22 -11.72 29.21 28.81
C PHE A 22 -10.65 28.36 29.53
N ALA A 23 -9.51 28.12 28.89
CA ALA A 23 -8.42 27.27 29.39
C ALA A 23 -7.82 27.72 30.74
N GLY A 24 -8.08 28.95 31.19
CA GLY A 24 -7.70 29.45 32.51
C GLY A 24 -8.73 29.17 33.64
N MET A 25 -9.92 28.68 33.30
CA MET A 25 -11.01 28.38 34.24
C MET A 25 -11.17 26.88 34.49
N PHE A 26 -10.79 26.06 33.52
CA PHE A 26 -10.75 24.60 33.63
C PHE A 26 -9.28 24.16 33.61
N MET A 27 -8.81 23.52 34.68
CA MET A 27 -7.50 22.88 34.69
C MET A 27 -7.64 21.58 33.87
N ASP A 28 -7.31 21.60 32.58
CA ASP A 28 -7.24 20.38 31.76
C ASP A 28 -6.21 19.42 32.39
N THR A 29 -6.69 18.42 33.13
CA THR A 29 -5.85 17.29 33.53
C THR A 29 -5.95 16.19 32.48
N GLU A 30 -4.88 15.41 32.28
CA GLU A 30 -4.89 14.28 31.32
C GLU A 30 -6.01 13.27 31.58
N ASP A 31 -6.53 13.21 32.80
CA ASP A 31 -7.66 12.35 33.18
C ASP A 31 -9.01 12.91 32.73
N ASP A 32 -9.16 14.24 32.62
CA ASP A 32 -10.36 14.88 32.08
C ASP A 32 -10.47 14.61 30.57
N GLU A 33 -9.36 14.74 29.84
CA GLU A 33 -9.28 14.40 28.40
C GLU A 33 -9.68 12.93 28.12
N LYS A 34 -9.18 11.99 28.93
CA LYS A 34 -9.57 10.57 28.82
C LYS A 34 -11.04 10.37 29.14
N THR A 35 -11.57 11.06 30.14
CA THR A 35 -12.99 10.96 30.53
C THR A 35 -13.91 11.51 29.43
N LYS A 36 -13.52 12.61 28.77
CA LYS A 36 -14.20 13.14 27.58
C LYS A 36 -14.21 12.13 26.43
N GLN A 37 -13.05 11.53 26.14
CA GLN A 37 -12.93 10.49 25.11
C GLN A 37 -13.84 9.30 25.40
N ILE A 38 -13.84 8.79 26.64
CA ILE A 38 -14.70 7.68 27.08
C ILE A 38 -16.18 8.04 26.93
N THR A 39 -16.58 9.24 27.31
CA THR A 39 -17.99 9.69 27.23
C THR A 39 -18.46 9.80 25.78
N CYS A 40 -17.65 10.40 24.90
CA CYS A 40 -17.94 10.45 23.47
C CYS A 40 -18.00 9.05 22.86
N LEU A 41 -17.05 8.18 23.21
CA LEU A 41 -17.04 6.79 22.76
C LEU A 41 -18.27 6.02 23.23
N ALA A 42 -18.77 6.28 24.43
CA ALA A 42 -19.99 5.68 24.94
C ALA A 42 -21.22 6.10 24.11
N ALA A 43 -21.36 7.40 23.81
CA ALA A 43 -22.43 7.91 22.96
C ALA A 43 -22.34 7.33 21.53
N PHE A 44 -21.14 7.30 20.96
CA PHE A 44 -20.89 6.70 19.65
C PHE A 44 -21.15 5.20 19.64
N LYS A 45 -20.77 4.46 20.70
CA LYS A 45 -21.01 3.02 20.84
C LYS A 45 -22.49 2.68 20.89
N LEU A 46 -23.30 3.47 21.61
CA LEU A 46 -24.76 3.32 21.63
C LEU A 46 -25.32 3.48 20.21
N TYR A 47 -24.89 4.53 19.51
CA TYR A 47 -25.29 4.76 18.12
C TYR A 47 -24.87 3.60 17.21
N TRP A 48 -23.60 3.19 17.27
CA TRP A 48 -23.03 2.09 16.48
C TRP A 48 -23.79 0.78 16.68
N SER A 49 -24.17 0.46 17.92
CA SER A 49 -24.92 -0.77 18.21
C SER A 49 -26.34 -0.80 17.62
N SER A 50 -26.90 0.37 17.28
CA SER A 50 -28.21 0.48 16.62
C SER A 50 -28.14 0.36 15.10
N LEU A 51 -26.94 0.39 14.52
CA LEU A 51 -26.70 0.34 13.09
C LEU A 51 -26.67 -1.11 12.57
N THR A 52 -27.06 -1.29 11.31
CA THR A 52 -26.91 -2.57 10.59
C THR A 52 -25.51 -2.67 9.99
N GLN A 53 -25.03 -3.89 9.74
CA GLN A 53 -23.70 -4.11 9.16
C GLN A 53 -23.48 -3.39 7.81
N GLU A 54 -24.52 -3.24 6.99
CA GLU A 54 -24.45 -2.51 5.71
C GLU A 54 -24.19 -1.00 5.91
N SER A 55 -24.68 -0.44 7.02
CA SER A 55 -24.50 0.98 7.36
C SER A 55 -23.16 1.29 8.05
N HIS A 56 -22.41 0.27 8.47
CA HIS A 56 -21.12 0.45 9.14
C HIS A 56 -20.09 1.13 8.22
N GLU A 57 -20.04 0.73 6.95
CA GLU A 57 -19.12 1.34 5.98
C GLU A 57 -19.45 2.82 5.74
N GLN A 58 -20.72 3.14 5.52
CA GLN A 58 -21.18 4.52 5.33
C GLN A 58 -20.91 5.38 6.56
N CYS A 59 -21.12 4.83 7.76
CA CYS A 59 -20.85 5.52 9.01
C CYS A 59 -19.35 5.87 9.15
N VAL A 60 -18.45 4.90 8.92
CA VAL A 60 -17.00 5.14 9.01
C VAL A 60 -16.53 6.12 7.93
N GLN A 61 -17.03 5.99 6.69
CA GLN A 61 -16.74 6.95 5.61
C GLN A 61 -17.15 8.37 5.98
N TRP A 62 -18.34 8.54 6.57
CA TRP A 62 -18.83 9.84 7.02
C TRP A 62 -17.94 10.40 8.14
N VAL A 63 -17.57 9.60 9.13
CA VAL A 63 -16.68 10.03 10.24
C VAL A 63 -15.33 10.49 9.71
N VAL A 64 -14.72 9.72 8.81
CA VAL A 64 -13.43 10.08 8.19
C VAL A 64 -13.56 11.38 7.40
N ARG A 65 -14.62 11.53 6.60
CA ARG A 65 -14.89 12.76 5.85
C ARG A 65 -15.03 13.95 6.79
N PHE A 66 -15.79 13.81 7.86
CA PHE A 66 -15.98 14.84 8.87
C PHE A 66 -14.65 15.27 9.51
N ILE A 67 -13.79 14.32 9.87
CA ILE A 67 -12.46 14.63 10.42
C ILE A 67 -11.60 15.37 9.40
N HIS A 68 -11.58 14.94 8.15
CA HIS A 68 -10.76 15.55 7.10
C HIS A 68 -11.27 16.94 6.67
N THR A 69 -12.52 17.30 6.99
CA THR A 69 -13.04 18.67 6.82
C THR A 69 -12.66 19.62 7.94
N GLN A 70 -12.14 19.14 9.06
CA GLN A 70 -11.70 20.00 10.17
C GLN A 70 -10.43 20.78 9.81
N HIS A 71 -10.33 22.03 10.27
CA HIS A 71 -9.17 22.89 10.04
C HIS A 71 -8.14 22.86 11.17
N SER A 72 -8.57 22.56 12.41
CA SER A 72 -7.68 22.56 13.57
C SER A 72 -6.95 21.22 13.70
N PRO A 73 -5.61 21.20 13.73
CA PRO A 73 -4.85 19.96 13.86
C PRO A 73 -5.00 19.30 15.23
N LYS A 74 -5.27 20.08 16.30
CA LYS A 74 -5.55 19.54 17.63
C LYS A 74 -6.83 18.70 17.64
N ARG A 75 -7.91 19.22 17.04
CA ARG A 75 -9.19 18.50 16.91
C ARG A 75 -9.05 17.23 16.08
N ILE A 76 -8.30 17.30 14.98
CA ILE A 76 -8.01 16.11 14.16
C ILE A 76 -7.27 15.06 15.01
N SER A 77 -6.29 15.48 15.81
CA SER A 77 -5.58 14.56 16.73
C SER A 77 -6.52 13.93 17.74
N PHE A 78 -7.35 14.73 18.43
CA PHE A 78 -8.32 14.24 19.40
C PHE A 78 -9.31 13.23 18.79
N LEU A 79 -9.87 13.55 17.62
CA LEU A 79 -10.79 12.64 16.91
C LEU A 79 -10.09 11.36 16.43
N TYR A 80 -8.81 11.44 16.05
CA TYR A 80 -8.02 10.25 15.73
C TYR A 80 -7.68 9.40 16.96
N ASP A 81 -7.43 10.00 18.12
CA ASP A 81 -7.25 9.27 19.38
C ASP A 81 -8.54 8.56 19.80
N LEU A 82 -9.69 9.19 19.55
CA LEU A 82 -11.00 8.56 19.73
C LEU A 82 -11.19 7.34 18.81
N ILE A 83 -10.86 7.47 17.52
CA ILE A 83 -10.89 6.34 16.58
C ILE A 83 -9.90 5.24 16.99
N ALA A 84 -8.69 5.60 17.40
CA ALA A 84 -7.70 4.63 17.86
C ALA A 84 -8.23 3.81 19.03
N THR A 85 -8.84 4.48 20.02
CA THR A 85 -9.45 3.82 21.18
C THR A 85 -10.66 2.97 20.79
N ALA A 86 -11.47 3.42 19.83
CA ALA A 86 -12.58 2.61 19.28
C ALA A 86 -12.09 1.33 18.59
N VAL A 87 -10.95 1.38 17.91
CA VAL A 87 -10.35 0.19 17.27
C VAL A 87 -9.72 -0.73 18.33
N GLU A 88 -9.00 -0.19 19.31
CA GLU A 88 -8.41 -0.96 20.41
C GLU A 88 -9.47 -1.70 21.24
N THR A 89 -10.63 -1.06 21.46
CA THR A 89 -11.78 -1.67 22.16
C THR A 89 -12.61 -2.60 21.26
N SER A 90 -12.15 -2.88 20.03
CA SER A 90 -12.84 -3.73 19.03
C SER A 90 -14.24 -3.23 18.64
N LEU A 91 -14.54 -1.95 18.82
CA LEU A 91 -15.80 -1.35 18.37
C LEU A 91 -15.81 -1.17 16.85
N LEU A 92 -14.69 -0.69 16.29
CA LEU A 92 -14.52 -0.45 14.86
C LEU A 92 -13.53 -1.44 14.23
N PRO A 93 -13.85 -2.03 13.06
CA PRO A 93 -12.91 -2.88 12.33
C PRO A 93 -11.69 -2.06 11.84
N PRO A 94 -10.45 -2.44 12.18
CA PRO A 94 -9.25 -1.69 11.80
C PRO A 94 -9.08 -1.60 10.28
N ARG A 95 -9.48 -2.64 9.55
CA ARG A 95 -9.41 -2.70 8.09
C ARG A 95 -10.22 -1.58 7.45
N LEU A 96 -11.50 -1.49 7.81
CA LEU A 96 -12.45 -0.52 7.26
C LEU A 96 -11.99 0.92 7.55
N VAL A 97 -11.48 1.16 8.77
CA VAL A 97 -10.94 2.46 9.15
C VAL A 97 -9.69 2.81 8.31
N CYS A 98 -8.74 1.89 8.14
CA CYS A 98 -7.55 2.15 7.33
C CYS A 98 -7.90 2.40 5.85
N GLU A 99 -8.78 1.58 5.27
CA GLU A 99 -9.19 1.69 3.86
C GLU A 99 -9.88 3.04 3.61
N THR A 100 -10.80 3.45 4.48
CA THR A 100 -11.51 4.73 4.36
C THR A 100 -10.61 5.95 4.57
N LEU A 101 -9.67 5.89 5.52
CA LEU A 101 -8.68 6.96 5.74
C LEU A 101 -7.79 7.17 4.52
N ILE A 102 -7.23 6.08 3.96
CA ILE A 102 -6.28 6.14 2.84
C ILE A 102 -6.99 6.49 1.53
N ASN A 103 -8.19 5.96 1.30
CA ASN A 103 -8.95 6.23 0.08
C ASN A 103 -9.68 7.58 0.09
N SER A 104 -9.61 8.34 1.18
CA SER A 104 -10.23 9.66 1.24
C SER A 104 -9.65 10.61 0.18
N GLU A 105 -10.54 11.31 -0.52
CA GLU A 105 -10.19 12.35 -1.50
C GLU A 105 -9.51 13.54 -0.83
N HIS A 106 -9.90 13.86 0.41
CA HIS A 106 -9.34 14.98 1.16
C HIS A 106 -7.93 14.73 1.71
N LEU A 107 -7.43 13.49 1.64
CA LEU A 107 -6.08 13.11 2.02
C LEU A 107 -5.11 13.42 0.87
N GLU A 108 -4.54 14.61 0.93
CA GLU A 108 -3.57 15.17 -0.02
C GLU A 108 -2.24 15.46 0.68
N TYR A 109 -1.14 15.37 -0.07
CA TYR A 109 0.20 15.64 0.46
C TYR A 109 0.41 17.11 0.82
N GLU A 110 -0.35 18.03 0.20
CA GLU A 110 -0.31 19.47 0.46
C GLU A 110 -0.77 19.79 1.90
N LYS A 111 -1.74 19.02 2.41
CA LYS A 111 -2.20 19.09 3.80
C LYS A 111 -1.28 18.27 4.70
N ALA A 112 -0.03 18.70 4.78
CA ALA A 112 1.05 17.92 5.39
C ALA A 112 0.78 17.53 6.87
N GLN A 113 0.08 18.37 7.63
CA GLN A 113 -0.30 18.03 9.01
C GLN A 113 -1.39 16.94 9.07
N LEU A 114 -2.42 17.02 8.22
CA LEU A 114 -3.44 15.98 8.10
C LEU A 114 -2.77 14.67 7.68
N TRP A 115 -1.95 14.71 6.63
CA TRP A 115 -1.15 13.57 6.17
C TRP A 115 -0.37 12.92 7.32
N SER A 116 0.39 13.73 8.08
CA SER A 116 1.19 13.21 9.19
C SER A 116 0.33 12.49 10.24
N LEU A 117 -0.77 13.11 10.66
CA LEU A 117 -1.68 12.56 11.67
C LEU A 117 -2.40 11.31 11.17
N THR A 118 -2.86 11.28 9.92
CA THR A 118 -3.52 10.10 9.32
C THR A 118 -2.58 8.90 9.30
N PHE A 119 -1.34 9.07 8.82
CA PHE A 119 -0.39 7.96 8.76
C PHE A 119 0.11 7.51 10.14
N LYS A 120 0.18 8.42 11.14
CA LYS A 120 0.43 8.05 12.54
C LYS A 120 -0.68 7.18 13.11
N LEU A 121 -1.95 7.50 12.83
CA LEU A 121 -3.08 6.67 13.23
C LEU A 121 -3.01 5.31 12.55
N VAL A 122 -2.83 5.27 11.21
CA VAL A 122 -2.70 4.02 10.45
C VAL A 122 -1.58 3.13 11.02
N ARG A 123 -0.41 3.71 11.35
CA ARG A 123 0.71 2.99 11.97
C ARG A 123 0.32 2.26 13.26
N LYS A 124 -0.58 2.86 14.05
CA LYS A 124 -1.03 2.34 15.34
C LYS A 124 -2.00 1.16 15.16
N ILE A 125 -2.93 1.26 14.21
CA ILE A 125 -4.03 0.30 14.08
C ILE A 125 -3.82 -0.80 13.02
N ILE A 126 -2.91 -0.61 12.05
CA ILE A 126 -2.72 -1.54 10.93
C ILE A 126 -2.32 -2.96 11.37
N GLY A 127 -1.74 -3.10 12.57
CA GLY A 127 -1.39 -4.41 13.15
C GLY A 127 -2.59 -5.32 13.41
N GLY A 128 -3.81 -4.76 13.51
CA GLY A 128 -5.05 -5.53 13.69
C GLY A 128 -5.71 -5.97 12.37
N VAL A 129 -5.11 -5.67 11.21
CA VAL A 129 -5.66 -6.00 9.88
C VAL A 129 -5.15 -7.36 9.41
N ASP A 130 -6.00 -8.11 8.71
CA ASP A 130 -5.61 -9.39 8.11
C ASP A 130 -4.54 -9.21 7.02
N TYR A 131 -3.72 -10.23 6.77
CA TYR A 131 -2.60 -10.13 5.82
C TYR A 131 -3.01 -9.76 4.38
N LYS A 132 -4.25 -10.08 3.95
CA LYS A 132 -4.74 -9.67 2.63
C LYS A 132 -5.11 -8.20 2.64
N GLY A 133 -5.79 -7.74 3.70
CA GLY A 133 -6.06 -6.32 3.92
C GLY A 133 -4.79 -5.49 3.99
N VAL A 134 -3.75 -5.94 4.70
CA VAL A 134 -2.46 -5.24 4.75
C VAL A 134 -1.82 -5.14 3.37
N ARG A 135 -1.91 -6.18 2.52
CA ARG A 135 -1.44 -6.13 1.14
C ARG A 135 -2.20 -5.09 0.30
N ASP A 136 -3.52 -5.07 0.42
CA ASP A 136 -4.36 -4.14 -0.34
C ASP A 136 -4.09 -2.68 0.11
N LEU A 137 -3.93 -2.46 1.42
CA LEU A 137 -3.53 -1.18 2.00
C LEU A 137 -2.11 -0.77 1.58
N LEU A 138 -1.15 -1.69 1.54
CA LEU A 138 0.22 -1.40 1.06
C LEU A 138 0.18 -0.83 -0.37
N LYS A 139 -0.62 -1.45 -1.25
CA LYS A 139 -0.81 -0.93 -2.61
C LYS A 139 -1.35 0.50 -2.60
N ALA A 140 -2.44 0.75 -1.87
CA ALA A 140 -3.07 2.07 -1.80
C ALA A 140 -2.13 3.15 -1.23
N ILE A 141 -1.35 2.81 -0.20
CA ILE A 141 -0.35 3.71 0.41
C ILE A 141 0.76 4.03 -0.60
N LEU A 142 1.28 3.03 -1.32
CA LEU A 142 2.31 3.25 -2.32
C LEU A 142 1.81 4.11 -3.49
N GLU A 143 0.55 3.93 -3.91
CA GLU A 143 -0.10 4.77 -4.92
C GLU A 143 -0.27 6.22 -4.43
N LYS A 144 -0.69 6.43 -3.18
CA LYS A 144 -0.75 7.77 -2.57
C LYS A 144 0.63 8.42 -2.44
N ILE A 145 1.69 7.66 -2.14
CA ILE A 145 3.06 8.21 -2.12
C ILE A 145 3.51 8.65 -3.52
N GLN A 146 3.05 7.99 -4.59
CA GLN A 146 3.38 8.38 -5.96
C GLN A 146 2.75 9.70 -6.41
N THR A 147 1.73 10.21 -5.70
CA THR A 147 1.15 11.53 -6.03
C THR A 147 2.03 12.69 -5.57
N ILE A 148 3.00 12.44 -4.68
CA ILE A 148 3.93 13.44 -4.18
C ILE A 148 4.92 13.81 -5.29
N PRO A 149 5.12 15.11 -5.60
CA PRO A 149 6.08 15.51 -6.61
C PRO A 149 7.52 15.24 -6.16
N ILE A 150 8.44 15.21 -7.13
CA ILE A 150 9.87 14.97 -6.88
C ILE A 150 10.49 16.10 -6.04
N THR A 151 9.99 17.33 -6.23
CA THR A 151 10.44 18.52 -5.52
C THR A 151 9.34 19.01 -4.57
N VAL A 152 9.62 18.97 -3.27
CA VAL A 152 8.72 19.48 -2.22
C VAL A 152 9.50 20.44 -1.30
N SER A 153 8.77 21.27 -0.55
CA SER A 153 9.36 22.10 0.50
C SER A 153 10.05 21.22 1.54
N SER A 154 11.24 21.62 1.99
CA SER A 154 11.97 20.92 3.06
C SER A 154 11.20 20.87 4.38
N SER A 155 10.32 21.84 4.63
CA SER A 155 9.51 21.92 5.85
C SER A 155 8.49 20.79 6.01
N VAL A 156 7.98 20.24 4.90
CA VAL A 156 6.95 19.18 4.93
C VAL A 156 7.54 17.77 4.91
N VAL A 157 8.85 17.62 4.69
CA VAL A 157 9.49 16.30 4.53
C VAL A 157 9.30 15.42 5.75
N GLN A 158 9.48 15.95 6.96
CA GLN A 158 9.26 15.18 8.19
C GLN A 158 7.81 14.72 8.36
N GLN A 159 6.85 15.55 7.92
CA GLN A 159 5.44 15.19 7.95
C GLN A 159 5.11 14.10 6.93
N LEU A 160 5.73 14.15 5.74
CA LEU A 160 5.56 13.12 4.72
C LEU A 160 6.21 11.78 5.11
N GLN A 161 7.29 11.81 5.89
CA GLN A 161 7.99 10.62 6.38
C GLN A 161 7.11 9.69 7.22
N THR A 162 6.04 10.17 7.84
CA THR A 162 5.12 9.26 8.58
C THR A 162 4.52 8.18 7.68
N ALA A 163 4.30 8.46 6.38
CA ALA A 163 3.86 7.45 5.43
C ALA A 163 4.96 6.40 5.17
N ARG A 164 6.22 6.84 5.12
CA ARG A 164 7.38 5.94 5.04
C ARG A 164 7.45 5.02 6.26
N ASP A 165 7.17 5.53 7.46
CA ASP A 165 7.20 4.72 8.69
C ASP A 165 6.15 3.61 8.69
N VAL A 166 4.96 3.87 8.12
CA VAL A 166 3.93 2.84 7.91
C VAL A 166 4.43 1.78 6.94
N VAL A 167 5.01 2.18 5.81
CA VAL A 167 5.58 1.23 4.84
C VAL A 167 6.70 0.42 5.49
N MET A 168 7.59 1.05 6.25
CA MET A 168 8.65 0.37 6.98
C MET A 168 8.10 -0.68 7.94
N TYR A 169 7.00 -0.39 8.65
CA TYR A 169 6.36 -1.35 9.53
C TYR A 169 5.69 -2.51 8.78
N ILE A 170 5.03 -2.24 7.65
CA ILE A 170 4.47 -3.29 6.79
C ILE A 170 5.56 -4.22 6.24
N LEU A 171 6.72 -3.65 5.90
CA LEU A 171 7.85 -4.40 5.36
C LEU A 171 8.73 -5.05 6.45
N ASP A 172 8.47 -4.78 7.73
CA ASP A 172 9.21 -5.41 8.82
C ASP A 172 8.85 -6.90 8.89
N ARG A 173 9.86 -7.74 8.63
CA ARG A 173 9.72 -9.21 8.67
C ARG A 173 9.46 -9.72 10.08
N ASN A 174 9.87 -8.98 11.11
CA ASN A 174 9.62 -9.34 12.51
C ASN A 174 8.19 -9.02 12.92
N ALA A 175 7.59 -7.94 12.37
CA ALA A 175 6.19 -7.60 12.61
C ALA A 175 5.23 -8.64 11.98
N CYS A 176 5.68 -9.35 10.93
CA CYS A 176 4.98 -10.48 10.32
C CYS A 176 3.52 -10.17 9.91
N LEU A 177 3.24 -8.94 9.47
CA LEU A 177 1.89 -8.50 9.12
C LEU A 177 1.36 -9.16 7.83
N LEU A 178 2.26 -9.51 6.92
CA LEU A 178 1.95 -10.26 5.71
C LEU A 178 3.15 -11.08 5.23
N PRO A 179 2.93 -12.14 4.43
CA PRO A 179 4.01 -12.83 3.75
C PRO A 179 4.81 -11.84 2.90
N ALA A 180 6.12 -11.80 3.14
CA ALA A 180 7.02 -10.85 2.47
C ALA A 180 6.95 -10.94 0.93
N TYR A 181 6.64 -12.12 0.40
CA TYR A 181 6.46 -12.33 -1.04
C TYR A 181 5.28 -11.52 -1.63
N PHE A 182 4.21 -11.29 -0.86
CA PHE A 182 3.11 -10.42 -1.31
C PHE A 182 3.54 -8.96 -1.35
N ALA A 183 4.29 -8.50 -0.34
CA ALA A 183 4.79 -7.13 -0.31
C ALA A 183 5.70 -6.83 -1.51
N VAL A 184 6.68 -7.70 -1.81
CA VAL A 184 7.57 -7.50 -2.97
C VAL A 184 6.81 -7.54 -4.29
N THR A 185 5.75 -8.37 -4.38
CA THR A 185 4.91 -8.44 -5.57
C THR A 185 4.17 -7.12 -5.82
N GLU A 186 3.54 -6.53 -4.80
CA GLU A 186 2.86 -5.24 -4.96
C GLU A 186 3.85 -4.09 -5.25
N ILE A 187 5.01 -4.09 -4.60
CA ILE A 187 6.09 -3.14 -4.89
C ILE A 187 6.49 -3.23 -6.36
N ARG A 188 6.74 -4.43 -6.89
CA ARG A 188 7.25 -4.64 -8.25
C ARG A 188 6.20 -4.39 -9.33
N LYS A 189 4.90 -4.42 -9.00
CA LYS A 189 3.85 -3.93 -9.92
C LYS A 189 3.96 -2.42 -10.13
N LEU A 190 4.23 -1.66 -9.06
CA LEU A 190 4.34 -0.19 -9.11
C LEU A 190 5.72 0.31 -9.55
N TYR A 191 6.76 -0.44 -9.21
CA TYR A 191 8.17 -0.19 -9.53
C TYR A 191 8.75 -1.41 -10.27
N PRO A 192 8.39 -1.61 -11.56
CA PRO A 192 8.95 -2.68 -12.37
C PRO A 192 10.44 -2.49 -12.64
N GLU A 193 11.08 -3.51 -13.22
CA GLU A 193 12.51 -3.46 -13.55
C GLU A 193 12.87 -2.21 -14.36
N GLY A 194 13.89 -1.48 -13.89
CA GLY A 194 14.35 -0.22 -14.49
C GLY A 194 13.64 1.05 -14.02
N LYS A 195 12.52 0.96 -13.29
CA LYS A 195 11.87 2.13 -12.68
C LYS A 195 12.46 2.41 -11.30
N LEU A 196 12.95 3.64 -11.09
CA LEU A 196 13.45 4.07 -9.79
C LEU A 196 12.31 4.17 -8.77
N GLY A 197 12.60 3.81 -7.52
CA GLY A 197 11.69 3.99 -6.40
C GLY A 197 11.41 5.47 -6.13
N HIS A 198 10.26 5.77 -5.55
CA HIS A 198 9.94 7.14 -5.12
C HIS A 198 10.95 7.63 -4.07
N TRP A 199 11.36 8.90 -4.14
CA TRP A 199 12.42 9.47 -3.28
C TRP A 199 12.13 9.34 -1.78
N LEU A 200 10.85 9.41 -1.38
CA LEU A 200 10.42 9.24 0.01
C LEU A 200 10.69 7.83 0.54
N LEU A 201 10.68 6.83 -0.33
CA LEU A 201 10.91 5.43 0.02
C LEU A 201 12.40 5.06 -0.15
N GLY A 202 13.07 5.60 -1.17
CA GLY A 202 14.52 5.51 -1.34
C GLY A 202 15.04 4.07 -1.18
N GLY A 203 16.06 3.91 -0.33
CA GLY A 203 16.68 2.61 -0.04
C GLY A 203 15.77 1.56 0.59
N LEU A 204 14.71 1.95 1.32
CA LEU A 204 13.84 1.01 2.04
C LEU A 204 13.25 -0.06 1.10
N VAL A 205 12.73 0.38 -0.04
CA VAL A 205 12.11 -0.50 -1.02
C VAL A 205 13.18 -1.23 -1.85
N SER A 206 14.30 -0.59 -2.14
CA SER A 206 15.41 -1.22 -2.86
C SER A 206 15.99 -2.39 -2.07
N ASP A 207 16.36 -2.15 -0.81
CA ASP A 207 16.95 -3.15 0.09
C ASP A 207 15.96 -4.30 0.32
N TYR A 208 14.67 -3.99 0.45
CA TYR A 208 13.62 -4.99 0.58
C TYR A 208 13.50 -5.86 -0.66
N VAL A 209 13.48 -5.26 -1.86
CA VAL A 209 13.46 -6.01 -3.13
C VAL A 209 14.72 -6.86 -3.26
N ASP A 210 15.90 -6.30 -2.98
CA ASP A 210 17.18 -7.01 -3.09
C ASP A 210 17.27 -8.24 -2.18
N SER A 211 16.58 -8.23 -1.03
CA SER A 211 16.48 -9.42 -0.17
C SER A 211 15.82 -10.64 -0.85
N PHE A 212 15.10 -10.45 -1.96
CA PHE A 212 14.52 -11.53 -2.78
C PHE A 212 15.41 -11.98 -3.93
N ARG A 213 16.57 -11.35 -4.14
CA ARG A 213 17.53 -11.75 -5.19
C ARG A 213 17.97 -13.21 -5.06
N PRO A 214 18.25 -13.77 -3.85
CA PRO A 214 18.54 -15.20 -3.71
C PRO A 214 17.39 -16.08 -4.19
N THR A 215 16.14 -15.71 -3.87
CA THR A 215 14.94 -16.43 -4.33
C THR A 215 14.79 -16.39 -5.85
N ALA A 216 15.10 -15.25 -6.47
CA ALA A 216 15.12 -15.11 -7.93
C ALA A 216 16.18 -16.04 -8.55
N ARG A 217 17.38 -16.12 -7.95
CA ARG A 217 18.47 -17.01 -8.40
C ARG A 217 18.11 -18.50 -8.28
N ILE A 218 17.47 -18.92 -7.19
CA ILE A 218 16.97 -20.30 -7.04
C ILE A 218 15.97 -20.67 -8.15
N ASN A 219 15.19 -19.68 -8.62
CA ASN A 219 14.21 -19.86 -9.68
C ASN A 219 14.75 -19.54 -11.09
N SER A 220 16.07 -19.38 -11.24
CA SER A 220 16.73 -19.03 -12.50
C SER A 220 17.67 -20.13 -12.94
N ILE A 221 17.78 -20.32 -14.27
CA ILE A 221 18.77 -21.23 -14.86
C ILE A 221 20.06 -20.43 -15.07
N CYS A 222 21.16 -20.90 -14.49
CA CYS A 222 22.47 -20.27 -14.69
C CYS A 222 22.86 -20.24 -16.17
N GLY A 223 23.20 -19.06 -16.68
CA GLY A 223 23.61 -18.88 -18.08
C GLY A 223 22.50 -19.14 -19.11
N ARG A 224 21.21 -19.07 -18.72
CA ARG A 224 20.07 -19.37 -19.61
C ARG A 224 20.15 -18.65 -20.96
N CYS A 225 20.53 -17.38 -20.95
CA CYS A 225 20.61 -16.53 -22.14
C CYS A 225 21.68 -17.00 -23.14
N SER A 226 22.64 -17.83 -22.71
CA SER A 226 23.70 -18.41 -23.54
C SER A 226 23.43 -19.87 -23.92
N LEU A 227 22.39 -20.50 -23.37
CA LEU A 227 22.00 -21.85 -23.77
C LEU A 227 21.32 -21.78 -25.14
N LEU A 228 21.76 -22.63 -26.07
CA LEU A 228 21.21 -22.70 -27.42
C LEU A 228 20.61 -24.08 -27.68
N PRO A 229 19.42 -24.17 -28.29
CA PRO A 229 18.83 -25.45 -28.68
C PRO A 229 19.48 -26.01 -29.94
N VAL A 230 19.43 -27.32 -30.10
CA VAL A 230 19.58 -27.92 -31.44
C VAL A 230 18.23 -27.81 -32.14
N VAL A 231 18.20 -27.18 -33.32
CA VAL A 231 16.97 -27.01 -34.09
C VAL A 231 16.54 -28.37 -34.64
N ASN A 232 15.38 -28.84 -34.19
CA ASN A 232 14.75 -30.05 -34.67
C ASN A 232 13.28 -29.73 -34.98
N ASN A 233 12.79 -30.25 -36.10
CA ASN A 233 11.40 -30.10 -36.54
C ASN A 233 10.50 -31.24 -36.04
N SER A 234 11.09 -32.25 -35.39
CA SER A 234 10.40 -33.47 -34.96
C SER A 234 10.10 -33.41 -33.45
N GLY A 235 8.87 -33.04 -33.09
CA GLY A 235 8.36 -33.14 -31.72
C GLY A 235 7.75 -31.84 -31.16
N ALA A 236 7.10 -31.95 -30.00
CA ALA A 236 6.57 -30.81 -29.26
C ALA A 236 7.73 -29.93 -28.76
N ILE A 237 7.66 -28.62 -29.01
CA ILE A 237 8.73 -27.72 -28.58
C ILE A 237 8.78 -27.62 -27.05
N CYS A 238 9.99 -27.57 -26.49
CA CYS A 238 10.19 -27.33 -25.08
C CYS A 238 9.79 -25.89 -24.71
N ASN A 239 8.99 -25.73 -23.65
CA ASN A 239 8.57 -24.41 -23.14
C ASN A 239 9.75 -23.52 -22.71
N SER A 240 10.94 -24.07 -22.51
CA SER A 240 12.15 -23.33 -22.14
C SER A 240 12.59 -22.28 -23.17
N TRP A 241 12.22 -22.47 -24.45
CA TRP A 241 12.58 -21.58 -25.56
C TRP A 241 11.46 -20.62 -25.95
N LYS A 242 10.31 -20.66 -25.27
CA LYS A 242 9.23 -19.71 -25.53
C LYS A 242 9.66 -18.30 -25.14
N LEU A 243 9.32 -17.37 -26.01
CA LEU A 243 9.55 -15.95 -25.84
C LEU A 243 8.21 -15.22 -25.95
N ASP A 244 8.12 -14.08 -25.27
CA ASP A 244 7.01 -13.16 -25.47
C ASP A 244 7.06 -12.59 -26.90
N PRO A 245 5.96 -12.64 -27.69
CA PRO A 245 5.98 -12.22 -29.08
C PRO A 245 6.19 -10.72 -29.29
N THR A 246 5.89 -9.90 -28.28
CA THR A 246 6.00 -8.44 -28.36
C THR A 246 7.34 -7.92 -27.87
N THR A 247 7.89 -8.52 -26.82
CA THR A 247 9.10 -8.06 -26.16
C THR A 247 10.32 -8.94 -26.40
N LEU A 248 10.13 -10.15 -26.95
CA LEU A 248 11.16 -11.18 -27.13
C LEU A 248 11.86 -11.60 -25.82
N ARG A 249 11.24 -11.37 -24.67
CA ARG A 249 11.77 -11.72 -23.35
C ARG A 249 11.33 -13.12 -22.94
N PHE A 250 12.05 -13.72 -22.00
CA PHE A 250 11.58 -14.95 -21.37
C PHE A 250 10.34 -14.67 -20.51
N PRO A 251 9.30 -15.55 -20.55
CA PRO A 251 8.19 -15.47 -19.60
C PRO A 251 8.68 -15.90 -18.21
N LEU A 252 8.90 -14.93 -17.33
CA LEU A 252 9.35 -15.15 -15.95
C LEU A 252 8.16 -15.40 -15.01
N LYS A 253 8.36 -16.23 -13.98
CA LYS A 253 7.30 -16.58 -13.03
C LYS A 253 7.29 -15.62 -11.85
N GLY A 254 6.21 -14.85 -11.71
CA GLY A 254 6.08 -13.88 -10.62
C GLY A 254 6.96 -12.65 -10.79
N LEU A 255 6.88 -11.73 -9.84
CA LEU A 255 7.54 -10.43 -9.90
C LEU A 255 8.75 -10.35 -8.97
N LEU A 256 9.71 -11.25 -9.20
CA LEU A 256 10.97 -11.28 -8.47
C LEU A 256 12.03 -10.37 -9.13
N PRO A 257 13.06 -9.94 -8.39
CA PRO A 257 14.21 -9.23 -8.94
C PRO A 257 15.15 -10.21 -9.64
N TYR A 258 14.72 -10.72 -10.79
CA TYR A 258 15.55 -11.53 -11.67
C TYR A 258 16.76 -10.75 -12.17
N ASP A 259 17.73 -11.47 -12.73
CA ASP A 259 18.87 -10.85 -13.35
C ASP A 259 18.46 -10.04 -14.58
N LYS A 260 19.21 -8.96 -14.83
CA LYS A 260 18.88 -7.98 -15.87
C LYS A 260 18.79 -8.60 -17.26
N ASP A 261 19.66 -9.55 -17.56
CA ASP A 261 19.71 -10.29 -18.83
C ASP A 261 18.41 -11.07 -19.12
N LEU A 262 17.71 -11.54 -18.08
CA LEU A 262 16.41 -12.22 -18.22
C LEU A 262 15.27 -11.25 -18.58
N PHE A 263 15.44 -9.96 -18.30
CA PHE A 263 14.51 -8.90 -18.72
C PHE A 263 14.86 -8.29 -20.07
N GLU A 264 15.97 -8.69 -20.69
CA GLU A 264 16.39 -8.20 -22.00
C GLU A 264 15.79 -9.05 -23.15
N PRO A 265 15.56 -8.46 -24.33
CA PRO A 265 15.08 -9.19 -25.49
C PRO A 265 16.11 -10.20 -25.96
N GLN A 266 15.72 -11.47 -26.11
CA GLN A 266 16.58 -12.60 -26.45
C GLN A 266 16.84 -12.69 -27.96
N THR A 267 17.34 -11.59 -28.53
CA THR A 267 17.58 -11.43 -29.97
C THR A 267 18.65 -12.39 -30.50
N ALA A 268 19.72 -12.63 -29.73
CA ALA A 268 20.78 -13.55 -30.09
C ALA A 268 20.27 -14.99 -30.24
N LEU A 269 19.42 -15.45 -29.31
CA LEU A 269 18.77 -16.76 -29.37
C LEU A 269 17.87 -16.88 -30.62
N LEU A 270 17.01 -15.90 -30.86
CA LEU A 270 16.10 -15.93 -32.01
C LEU A 270 16.87 -15.89 -33.33
N ARG A 271 17.91 -15.06 -33.42
CA ARG A 271 18.79 -14.97 -34.59
C ARG A 271 19.47 -16.31 -34.86
N TYR A 272 20.04 -16.94 -33.84
CA TYR A 272 20.69 -18.25 -33.97
C TYR A 272 19.74 -19.28 -34.57
N VAL A 273 18.49 -19.33 -34.10
CA VAL A 273 17.46 -20.28 -34.60
C VAL A 273 17.07 -19.95 -36.05
N LEU A 274 16.88 -18.68 -36.38
CA LEU A 274 16.53 -18.24 -37.75
C LEU A 274 17.60 -18.58 -38.79
N GLU A 275 18.87 -18.58 -38.40
CA GLU A 275 19.99 -18.95 -39.26
C GLU A 275 20.03 -20.46 -39.58
N GLN A 276 19.33 -21.30 -38.81
CA GLN A 276 19.31 -22.75 -39.04
C GLN A 276 18.28 -23.16 -40.12
N PRO A 277 18.60 -24.17 -40.95
CA PRO A 277 17.63 -24.76 -41.87
C PRO A 277 16.49 -25.46 -41.11
N TYR A 278 15.30 -25.50 -41.73
CA TYR A 278 14.09 -26.12 -41.16
C TYR A 278 13.61 -25.54 -39.81
N SER A 279 14.03 -24.33 -39.45
CA SER A 279 13.69 -23.67 -38.17
C SER A 279 12.29 -23.06 -38.11
N ARG A 280 11.56 -22.98 -39.24
CA ARG A 280 10.27 -22.27 -39.35
C ARG A 280 9.29 -22.66 -38.24
N ASP A 281 9.05 -23.96 -38.04
CA ASP A 281 8.04 -24.42 -37.09
C ASP A 281 8.50 -24.16 -35.64
N MET A 282 9.81 -24.23 -35.38
CA MET A 282 10.40 -23.88 -34.09
C MET A 282 10.22 -22.39 -33.78
N VAL A 283 10.50 -21.50 -34.74
CA VAL A 283 10.31 -20.05 -34.60
C VAL A 283 8.83 -19.72 -34.34
N CYS A 284 7.92 -20.31 -35.12
CA CYS A 284 6.49 -20.10 -34.93
C CYS A 284 6.05 -20.52 -33.51
N ASN A 285 6.52 -21.67 -33.02
CA ASN A 285 6.19 -22.14 -31.68
C ASN A 285 6.84 -21.31 -30.56
N MET A 286 8.07 -20.83 -30.74
CA MET A 286 8.75 -19.97 -29.76
C MET A 286 7.99 -18.66 -29.53
N LEU A 287 7.41 -18.11 -30.60
CA LEU A 287 6.68 -16.83 -30.57
C LEU A 287 5.15 -17.02 -30.50
N GLY A 288 4.65 -18.26 -30.47
CA GLY A 288 3.20 -18.53 -30.47
C GLY A 288 2.48 -18.09 -31.75
N LEU A 289 3.17 -18.00 -32.88
CA LEU A 289 2.65 -17.63 -34.21
C LEU A 289 1.91 -18.81 -34.87
N ASN A 290 0.98 -19.41 -34.16
CA ASN A 290 0.04 -20.35 -34.77
C ASN A 290 -0.91 -19.53 -35.65
N LYS A 291 -1.26 -20.01 -36.85
CA LYS A 291 -2.31 -19.39 -37.67
C LYS A 291 -3.55 -19.17 -36.79
N GLN A 292 -3.85 -17.91 -36.49
CA GLN A 292 -5.08 -17.48 -35.82
C GLN A 292 -6.21 -17.49 -36.84
#